data_AF-A0A4P5TP82-F1
#
_entry.id   AF-A0A4P5TP82-F1
#
_cell.length_a   1.000
_cell.length_b   1.000
_cell.length_c   1.000
_cell.angle_alpha   90.00
_cell.angle_beta   90.00
_cell.angle_gamma   90.00
#
_symmetry.space_group_name_H-M   'P 1'
#
loop_
_entity.id
_entity.type
_entity.pdbx_description
1 polymer ?
#
loop_
_entity_poly.entity_id
_entity_poly.type
_entity_poly.pdbx_seq_one_letter_code
_entity_poly.pdbx_strand_id
1 'polypeptide(L)'
;MKTPQTFTNHSRLHPFYHYFIAPLAIGGVLASGWMLLCNTNTVWQSLLLFFICLTLASTAALLRVYALKVQDRVIRSEENFRHFRLTGSALNQNLRMSQIIALRFASDDEFPALAARALDEKLTAKQIKEAIVNWRADYWRI
;
A
#
# COMPACT_ATOMS: atom_id res chain seq x y z
N MET A 1 12.04 18.81 -11.69
CA MET A 1 12.52 17.93 -10.59
C MET A 1 11.31 17.49 -9.77
N LYS A 2 11.18 16.20 -9.41
CA LYS A 2 10.10 15.75 -8.52
C LYS A 2 10.37 16.31 -7.11
N THR A 3 9.34 16.77 -6.40
CA THR A 3 9.50 17.27 -5.02
C THR A 3 10.12 16.18 -4.12
N PRO A 4 11.10 16.51 -3.27
CA PRO A 4 11.65 15.55 -2.32
C PRO A 4 10.54 15.04 -1.39
N GLN A 5 10.51 13.74 -1.13
CA GLN A 5 9.55 13.15 -0.21
C GLN A 5 9.98 13.40 1.23
N THR A 6 9.01 13.72 2.07
CA THR A 6 9.17 13.95 3.50
C THR A 6 8.08 13.19 4.26
N PHE A 7 8.15 13.20 5.59
CA PHE A 7 7.10 12.64 6.44
C PHE A 7 5.70 13.14 6.08
N THR A 8 5.57 14.40 5.67
CA THR A 8 4.27 15.02 5.36
C THR A 8 3.74 14.69 3.96
N ASN A 9 4.61 14.36 3.00
CA ASN A 9 4.23 14.21 1.57
C ASN A 9 4.59 12.85 0.94
N HIS A 10 4.86 11.82 1.77
CA HIS A 10 5.18 10.48 1.27
C HIS A 10 3.94 9.68 0.82
N SER A 11 2.75 10.02 1.31
CA SER A 11 1.50 9.35 0.93
C SER A 11 1.03 9.84 -0.43
N ARG A 12 0.66 8.93 -1.32
CA ARG A 12 0.20 9.25 -2.67
C ARG A 12 -1.13 8.56 -2.96
N LEU A 13 -2.03 9.31 -3.58
CA LEU A 13 -3.27 8.79 -4.13
C LEU A 13 -3.13 8.72 -5.65
N HIS A 14 -3.37 7.54 -6.21
CA HIS A 14 -3.44 7.35 -7.65
C HIS A 14 -4.80 7.86 -8.17
N PRO A 15 -4.87 8.97 -8.94
CA PRO A 15 -6.14 9.65 -9.22
C PRO A 15 -7.16 8.77 -9.93
N PHE A 16 -6.71 8.02 -10.95
CA PHE A 16 -7.59 7.15 -11.73
C PHE A 16 -8.18 6.00 -10.91
N TYR A 17 -7.46 5.51 -9.90
CA TYR A 17 -8.01 4.47 -9.03
C TYR A 17 -8.97 5.06 -7.98
N HIS A 18 -8.53 6.09 -7.26
CA HIS A 18 -9.25 6.58 -6.07
C HIS A 18 -10.44 7.50 -6.42
N TYR A 19 -10.37 8.24 -7.53
CA TYR A 19 -11.44 9.17 -7.91
C TYR A 19 -12.30 8.68 -9.08
N PHE A 20 -11.93 7.57 -9.74
CA PHE A 20 -12.70 7.03 -10.85
C PHE A 20 -13.08 5.57 -10.63
N ILE A 21 -12.12 4.62 -10.64
CA ILE A 21 -12.43 3.18 -10.56
C ILE A 21 -13.14 2.81 -9.25
N ALA A 22 -12.62 3.23 -8.10
CA ALA A 22 -13.17 2.84 -6.80
C ALA A 22 -14.58 3.45 -6.56
N PRO A 23 -14.82 4.75 -6.78
CA PRO A 23 -16.17 5.32 -6.67
C PRO A 23 -17.16 4.69 -7.64
N LEU A 24 -16.75 4.42 -8.89
CA LEU A 24 -17.62 3.80 -9.89
C LEU A 24 -17.99 2.36 -9.51
N ALA A 25 -17.03 1.58 -9.00
CA ALA A 25 -17.28 0.23 -8.52
C ALA A 25 -18.26 0.21 -7.34
N ILE A 26 -18.06 1.10 -6.36
CA ILE A 26 -18.96 1.23 -5.20
C ILE A 26 -20.35 1.69 -5.66
N GLY A 27 -20.42 2.75 -6.46
CA GLY A 27 -21.67 3.30 -6.98
C GLY A 27 -22.45 2.28 -7.81
N GLY A 28 -21.76 1.50 -8.65
CA GLY A 28 -22.37 0.43 -9.46
C GLY A 28 -23.02 -0.65 -8.60
N VAL A 29 -22.34 -1.13 -7.56
CA VAL A 29 -22.89 -2.13 -6.63
C VAL A 29 -24.09 -1.56 -5.85
N LEU A 30 -23.99 -0.32 -5.36
CA LEU A 30 -25.08 0.31 -4.61
C LEU A 30 -26.31 0.58 -5.50
N ALA A 31 -26.11 1.11 -6.70
CA ALA A 31 -27.19 1.40 -7.65
C ALA A 31 -27.88 0.11 -8.13
N SER A 32 -27.11 -0.90 -8.51
CA SER A 32 -27.69 -2.20 -8.92
C SER A 32 -28.37 -2.93 -7.76
N GLY A 33 -27.83 -2.84 -6.54
CA GLY A 33 -28.46 -3.36 -5.33
C GLY A 33 -29.79 -2.65 -5.01
N TRP A 34 -29.83 -1.32 -5.13
CA TRP A 34 -31.06 -0.55 -5.01
C TRP A 34 -32.12 -0.96 -6.05
N MET A 35 -31.72 -1.11 -7.32
CA MET A 35 -32.61 -1.56 -8.39
C MET A 35 -33.16 -2.98 -8.13
N LEU A 36 -32.36 -3.85 -7.53
CA LEU A 36 -32.77 -5.20 -7.17
C LEU A 36 -33.81 -5.20 -6.04
N LEU A 37 -33.67 -4.31 -5.06
CA LEU A 37 -34.57 -4.23 -3.90
C LEU A 37 -35.88 -3.48 -4.20
N CYS A 38 -35.85 -2.49 -5.08
CA CYS A 38 -36.98 -1.57 -5.28
C CYS A 38 -37.77 -1.80 -6.57
N ASN A 39 -37.26 -2.59 -7.54
CA ASN A 39 -37.94 -2.80 -8.83
C ASN A 39 -38.36 -4.26 -9.03
N THR A 40 -39.66 -4.53 -8.98
CA THR A 40 -40.24 -5.87 -9.11
C THR A 40 -40.48 -6.31 -10.57
N ASN A 41 -40.48 -5.37 -11.52
CA ASN A 41 -40.76 -5.69 -12.93
C ASN A 41 -39.52 -6.15 -13.71
N THR A 42 -38.32 -5.82 -13.22
CA THR A 42 -37.05 -6.12 -13.90
C THR A 42 -36.06 -6.88 -13.02
N VAL A 43 -36.56 -7.74 -12.14
CA VAL A 43 -35.76 -8.44 -11.13
C VAL A 43 -34.60 -9.22 -11.76
N TRP A 44 -34.85 -9.94 -12.85
CA TRP A 44 -33.81 -10.73 -13.54
C TRP A 44 -32.70 -9.85 -14.12
N GLN A 45 -33.05 -8.70 -14.72
CA GLN A 45 -32.07 -7.75 -15.24
C GLN A 45 -31.30 -7.07 -14.11
N SER A 46 -31.97 -6.69 -13.02
CA SER A 46 -31.34 -6.09 -11.83
C SER A 46 -30.38 -7.07 -11.15
N LEU A 47 -30.74 -8.34 -11.05
CA LEU A 47 -29.89 -9.41 -10.50
C LEU A 47 -28.67 -9.64 -11.40
N LEU A 48 -28.93 -9.75 -12.71
CA LEU A 48 -28.01 -9.56 -13.83
C LEU A 48 -26.88 -8.58 -13.51
N LEU A 49 -27.31 -7.32 -13.48
CA LEU A 49 -26.46 -6.17 -13.34
C LEU A 49 -25.72 -6.15 -11.99
N PHE A 50 -26.38 -6.55 -10.90
CA PHE A 50 -25.77 -6.61 -9.58
C PHE A 50 -24.58 -7.56 -9.54
N PHE A 51 -24.71 -8.78 -10.07
CA PHE A 51 -23.60 -9.72 -10.11
C PHE A 51 -22.45 -9.21 -10.98
N ILE A 52 -22.74 -8.60 -12.14
CA ILE A 52 -21.70 -7.99 -12.99
C ILE A 52 -20.94 -6.89 -12.22
N CYS A 53 -21.66 -5.95 -11.60
CA CYS A 53 -21.06 -4.89 -10.79
C CYS A 53 -20.24 -5.45 -9.62
N LEU A 54 -20.77 -6.46 -8.92
CA LEU A 54 -20.10 -7.10 -7.80
C LEU A 54 -18.82 -7.83 -8.23
N THR A 55 -18.85 -8.54 -9.36
CA THR A 55 -17.67 -9.22 -9.91
C THR A 55 -16.61 -8.22 -10.34
N LEU A 56 -16.99 -7.14 -11.03
CA LEU A 56 -16.06 -6.08 -11.43
C LEU A 56 -15.46 -5.36 -10.22
N ALA A 57 -16.27 -5.01 -9.22
CA ALA A 57 -15.81 -4.37 -7.99
C ALA A 57 -14.83 -5.27 -7.22
N SER A 58 -15.19 -6.55 -7.08
CA SER A 58 -14.35 -7.55 -6.40
C SER A 58 -13.03 -7.78 -7.15
N THR A 59 -13.05 -7.81 -8.48
CA THR A 59 -11.85 -7.93 -9.32
C THR A 59 -10.94 -6.71 -9.13
N ALA A 60 -11.49 -5.49 -9.18
CA ALA A 60 -10.71 -4.27 -8.97
C ALA A 60 -10.10 -4.20 -7.56
N ALA A 61 -10.80 -4.69 -6.53
CA ALA A 61 -10.29 -4.77 -5.18
C ALA A 61 -9.17 -5.82 -5.04
N LEU A 62 -9.39 -7.03 -5.54
CA LEU A 62 -8.41 -8.14 -5.46
C LEU A 62 -7.12 -7.81 -6.22
N LEU A 63 -7.20 -7.24 -7.43
CA LEU A 63 -6.03 -6.83 -8.19
C LEU A 63 -5.17 -5.82 -7.42
N ARG A 64 -5.79 -4.85 -6.74
CA ARG A 64 -5.08 -3.92 -5.87
C ARG A 64 -4.42 -4.61 -4.69
N VAL A 65 -5.13 -5.51 -4.00
CA VAL A 65 -4.57 -6.25 -2.85
C VAL A 65 -3.39 -7.12 -3.29
N TYR A 66 -3.48 -7.81 -4.42
CA TYR A 66 -2.40 -8.65 -4.93
C TYR A 66 -1.17 -7.83 -5.30
N ALA A 67 -1.36 -6.71 -6.01
CA ALA A 67 -0.26 -5.81 -6.35
C ALA A 67 0.46 -5.27 -5.10
N LEU A 68 -0.29 -4.84 -4.08
CA LEU A 68 0.27 -4.36 -2.82
C LEU A 68 1.03 -5.46 -2.07
N LYS A 69 0.50 -6.68 -2.02
CA LYS A 69 1.20 -7.82 -1.39
C LYS A 69 2.49 -8.19 -2.11
N VAL A 70 2.50 -8.17 -3.44
CA VAL A 70 3.72 -8.39 -4.23
C VAL A 70 4.73 -7.29 -3.96
N GLN A 71 4.29 -6.03 -3.94
CA GLN A 71 5.15 -4.90 -3.64
C GLN A 71 5.78 -5.01 -2.24
N ASP A 72 5.02 -5.39 -1.21
CA ASP A 72 5.55 -5.56 0.14
C ASP A 72 6.60 -6.69 0.19
N ARG A 73 6.40 -7.79 -0.54
CA ARG A 73 7.41 -8.86 -0.66
C ARG A 73 8.69 -8.37 -1.34
N VAL A 74 8.56 -7.61 -2.42
CA VAL A 74 9.69 -7.00 -3.14
C VAL A 74 10.46 -6.04 -2.23
N ILE A 75 9.76 -5.14 -1.53
CA ILE A 75 10.37 -4.22 -0.56
C ILE A 75 11.15 -4.99 0.50
N ARG A 76 10.59 -6.09 1.04
CA ARG A 76 11.31 -6.91 2.03
C ARG A 76 12.61 -7.48 1.46
N SER A 77 12.58 -8.00 0.24
CA SER A 77 13.80 -8.53 -0.40
C SER A 77 14.83 -7.44 -0.70
N GLU A 78 14.39 -6.28 -1.21
CA GLU A 78 15.26 -5.15 -1.53
C GLU A 78 15.94 -4.59 -0.29
N GLU A 79 15.18 -4.33 0.77
CA GLU A 79 15.70 -3.79 2.02
C GLU A 79 16.58 -4.82 2.75
N ASN A 80 16.28 -6.12 2.65
CA ASN A 80 17.14 -7.17 3.19
C ASN A 80 18.49 -7.24 2.46
N PHE A 81 18.46 -7.20 1.12
CA PHE A 81 19.68 -7.17 0.31
C PHE A 81 20.51 -5.92 0.58
N ARG A 82 19.84 -4.76 0.71
CA ARG A 82 20.48 -3.50 1.08
C ARG A 82 21.15 -3.57 2.44
N HIS A 83 20.48 -4.10 3.47
CA HIS A 83 21.08 -4.30 4.79
C HIS A 83 22.30 -5.22 4.74
N PHE A 84 22.20 -6.31 3.98
CA PHE A 84 23.31 -7.23 3.78
C PHE A 84 24.50 -6.56 3.10
N ARG A 85 24.27 -5.73 2.09
CA ARG A 85 25.34 -4.96 1.41
C ARG A 85 26.04 -3.97 2.35
N LEU A 86 25.29 -3.34 3.27
CA LEU A 86 25.83 -2.33 4.18
C LEU A 86 26.50 -2.92 5.43
N THR A 87 26.03 -4.07 5.93
CA THR A 87 26.46 -4.62 7.22
C THR A 87 27.09 -6.01 7.14
N GLY A 88 26.98 -6.69 6.01
CA GLY A 88 27.35 -8.10 5.86
C GLY A 88 26.34 -9.08 6.48
N SER A 89 25.21 -8.61 7.01
CA SER A 89 24.21 -9.43 7.70
C SER A 89 22.80 -9.21 7.16
N ALA A 90 21.96 -10.24 7.19
CA ALA A 90 20.56 -10.13 6.78
C ALA A 90 19.77 -9.24 7.77
N LEU A 91 18.71 -8.58 7.30
CA LEU A 91 17.74 -7.92 8.18
C LEU A 91 17.16 -8.93 9.17
N ASN A 92 17.03 -8.51 10.42
CA ASN A 92 16.42 -9.33 11.45
C ASN A 92 14.98 -9.70 11.06
N GLN A 93 14.65 -10.99 11.20
CA GLN A 93 13.34 -11.53 10.83
C GLN A 93 12.20 -11.02 11.72
N ASN A 94 12.52 -10.52 12.92
CA ASN A 94 11.56 -9.97 13.87
C ASN A 94 11.03 -8.58 13.48
N LEU A 95 11.64 -7.92 12.47
CA LEU A 95 11.11 -6.67 11.94
C LEU A 95 9.77 -6.93 11.23
N ARG A 96 8.75 -6.19 11.65
CA ARG A 96 7.43 -6.21 11.02
C ARG A 96 7.52 -5.58 9.63
N MET A 97 6.69 -6.06 8.70
CA MET A 97 6.65 -5.52 7.33
C MET A 97 6.43 -4.00 7.30
N SER A 98 5.58 -3.47 8.18
CA SER A 98 5.33 -2.03 8.31
C SER A 98 6.57 -1.24 8.75
N GLN A 99 7.44 -1.81 9.59
CA GLN A 99 8.71 -1.19 9.99
C GLN A 99 9.70 -1.20 8.81
N ILE A 100 9.78 -2.30 8.06
CA ILE A 100 10.64 -2.40 6.86
C ILE A 100 10.21 -1.37 5.80
N ILE A 101 8.90 -1.21 5.57
CA ILE A 101 8.36 -0.19 4.66
C ILE A 101 8.71 1.24 5.10
N ALA A 102 8.83 1.48 6.41
CA ALA A 102 9.26 2.77 6.95
C ALA A 102 10.77 2.99 6.77
N LEU A 103 11.59 1.99 7.09
CA LEU A 103 13.06 2.03 6.98
C LEU A 103 13.55 2.27 5.54
N ARG A 104 12.76 1.86 4.53
CA ARG A 104 12.99 2.19 3.11
C ARG A 104 13.26 3.68 2.83
N PHE A 105 12.68 4.58 3.63
CA PHE A 105 12.86 6.02 3.45
C PHE A 105 14.13 6.56 4.11
N ALA A 106 14.82 5.77 4.94
CA ALA A 106 16.08 6.16 5.55
C ALA A 106 17.21 6.15 4.52
N SER A 107 18.18 7.05 4.66
CA SER A 107 19.43 7.03 3.91
C SER A 107 20.28 5.81 4.24
N ASP A 108 21.27 5.48 3.39
CA ASP A 108 22.14 4.31 3.63
C ASP A 108 23.01 4.48 4.89
N ASP A 109 23.35 5.71 5.27
CA ASP A 109 24.18 6.02 6.44
C ASP A 109 23.45 5.75 7.76
N GLU A 110 22.15 6.05 7.84
CA GLU A 110 21.36 5.90 9.08
C GLU A 110 20.57 4.58 9.14
N PHE A 111 20.37 3.91 8.01
CA PHE A 111 19.51 2.73 7.89
C PHE A 111 19.89 1.57 8.82
N PRO A 112 21.16 1.10 8.89
CA PRO A 112 21.53 0.00 9.78
C PRO A 112 21.26 0.32 11.26
N ALA A 113 21.66 1.52 11.71
CA ALA A 113 21.46 1.95 13.08
C ALA A 113 19.97 2.09 13.43
N LEU A 114 19.18 2.66 12.51
CA LEU A 114 17.73 2.81 12.70
C LEU A 114 16.99 1.47 12.67
N ALA A 115 17.46 0.51 11.87
CA ALA A 115 16.91 -0.85 11.84
C ALA A 115 17.12 -1.60 13.16
N ALA A 116 18.33 -1.50 13.74
CA ALA A 116 18.61 -2.05 15.07
C ALA A 116 17.74 -1.37 16.14
N ARG A 117 17.69 -0.03 16.14
CA ARG A 117 16.89 0.74 17.10
C ARG A 117 15.39 0.44 16.99
N ALA A 118 14.88 0.22 15.78
CA ALA A 118 13.49 -0.17 15.55
C ALA A 118 13.11 -1.54 16.13
N LEU A 119 14.07 -2.46 16.23
CA LEU A 119 13.89 -3.76 16.89
C LEU A 119 13.94 -3.62 18.41
N ASP A 120 14.99 -2.97 18.91
CA ASP A 120 15.28 -2.89 20.34
C ASP A 120 14.21 -2.08 21.09
N GLU A 121 13.83 -0.92 20.53
CA GLU A 121 12.81 -0.04 21.10
C GLU A 121 11.39 -0.38 20.62
N LYS A 122 11.23 -1.41 19.78
CA LYS A 122 9.94 -1.83 19.19
C LYS A 122 9.18 -0.69 18.49
N LEU A 123 9.91 0.21 17.83
CA LEU A 123 9.35 1.42 17.21
C LEU A 123 8.21 1.11 16.23
N THR A 124 7.19 1.96 16.22
CA THR A 124 6.14 1.92 15.20
C THR A 124 6.64 2.46 13.86
N ALA A 125 5.98 2.09 12.76
CA ALA A 125 6.32 2.61 11.43
C ALA A 125 6.26 4.15 11.36
N LYS A 126 5.40 4.79 12.16
CA LYS A 126 5.31 6.25 12.27
C LYS A 126 6.56 6.83 12.95
N GLN A 127 6.92 6.30 14.12
CA GLN A 127 8.11 6.73 14.87
C GLN A 127 9.40 6.53 14.07
N ILE A 128 9.51 5.44 13.31
CA ILE A 128 10.65 5.22 12.42
C ILE A 128 10.74 6.34 11.39
N LYS A 129 9.64 6.69 10.72
CA LYS A 129 9.65 7.78 9.73
C LYS A 129 9.94 9.14 10.35
N GLU A 130 9.44 9.41 11.55
CA GLU A 130 9.74 10.65 12.29
C GLU A 130 11.22 10.75 12.69
N ALA A 131 11.88 9.61 12.92
CA ALA A 131 13.30 9.55 13.27
C ALA A 131 14.26 9.68 12.09
N ILE A 132 13.78 9.66 10.83
CA ILE A 132 14.62 9.78 9.64
C ILE A 132 15.04 11.23 9.46
N VAL A 133 16.35 11.47 9.46
CA VAL A 133 16.92 12.80 9.19
C VAL A 133 17.10 12.98 7.70
N ASN A 134 17.70 11.99 7.02
CA ASN A 134 18.05 12.08 5.60
C ASN A 134 17.12 11.21 4.75
N TRP A 135 16.05 11.84 4.25
CA TRP A 135 15.01 11.14 3.49
C TRP A 135 15.47 10.69 2.10
N ARG A 136 15.42 9.38 1.86
CA ARG A 136 15.51 8.76 0.55
C ARG A 136 14.13 8.71 -0.10
N ALA A 137 13.95 9.44 -1.20
CA ALA A 137 12.69 9.44 -1.92
C ALA A 137 12.43 8.09 -2.64
N ASP A 138 11.25 7.52 -2.42
CA ASP A 138 10.72 6.36 -3.14
C ASP A 138 9.73 6.83 -4.22
N TYR A 139 10.22 6.91 -5.45
CA TYR A 139 9.40 7.30 -6.60
C TYR A 139 8.67 6.13 -7.28
N TRP A 140 8.94 4.89 -6.87
CA TRP A 140 8.44 3.69 -7.54
C TRP A 140 7.12 3.18 -6.96
N ARG A 141 6.71 3.69 -5.78
CA ARG A 141 5.39 3.38 -5.20
C ARG A 141 4.29 4.28 -5.77
N ILE A 142 3.22 3.62 -6.23
CA ILE A 142 2.00 4.18 -6.84
C ILE A 142 0.86 4.16 -5.83
#